data_AF-A0A3D3HUN4-F1
#
_entry.id   AF-A0A3D3HUN4-F1
#
_cell.length_a   1.000
_cell.length_b   1.000
_cell.length_c   1.000
_cell.angle_alpha   90.00
_cell.angle_beta   90.00
_cell.angle_gamma   90.00
#
_symmetry.space_group_name_H-M   'P 1'
#
loop_
_entity.id
_entity.type
_entity.pdbx_description
1 polymer ?
#
loop_
_entity_poly.entity_id
_entity_poly.type
_entity_poly.pdbx_seq_one_letter_code
_entity_poly.pdbx_strand_id
1 'polypeptide(L)'
;MRRKFWITFLGILLLAVVVGLVDYPSGPNIGSGEVKVHLGLDLKGGVQLVYSADTSGVSAGEEVDAVEGVRDVVERRVNAFGVSEPVVQTNKTANDWRLIVELAGVTDIDQAIATIGETP
;
A
#
# COMPACT_ATOMS: atom_id res chain seq x y z
N MET A 1 5.15 -39.07 48.14
CA MET A 1 5.89 -37.81 47.84
C MET A 1 6.70 -37.87 46.55
N ARG A 2 7.49 -38.93 46.29
CA ARG A 2 8.35 -39.04 45.09
C ARG A 2 7.63 -38.95 43.73
N ARG A 3 6.44 -39.53 43.58
CA ARG A 3 5.70 -39.52 42.29
C ARG A 3 5.26 -38.12 41.84
N LYS A 4 4.80 -37.27 42.77
CA LYS A 4 4.39 -35.90 42.47
C LYS A 4 5.59 -35.06 42.01
N PHE A 5 6.73 -35.22 42.67
CA PHE A 5 7.98 -34.56 42.30
C PHE A 5 8.41 -34.87 40.86
N TRP A 6 8.36 -36.14 40.45
CA TRP A 6 8.71 -36.54 39.07
C TRP A 6 7.73 -36.01 38.02
N ILE A 7 6.44 -35.94 38.33
CA ILE A 7 5.43 -35.36 37.42
C ILE A 7 5.68 -33.86 37.25
N THR A 8 5.93 -33.14 38.35
CA THR A 8 6.24 -31.69 38.29
C THR A 8 7.53 -31.44 37.52
N PHE A 9 8.57 -32.25 37.76
CA PHE A 9 9.85 -32.13 37.05
C PHE A 9 9.70 -32.39 35.55
N LEU A 10 9.00 -33.45 35.15
CA LEU A 10 8.71 -33.74 33.74
C LEU A 10 7.85 -32.65 33.09
N GLY A 11 6.89 -32.09 33.82
CA GLY A 11 6.07 -30.96 33.34
C GLY A 11 6.90 -29.72 33.07
N ILE A 12 7.83 -29.38 33.98
CA ILE A 12 8.75 -28.24 33.81
C ILE A 12 9.70 -28.48 32.63
N LEU A 13 10.23 -29.70 32.49
CA LEU A 13 11.13 -30.06 31.40
C LEU A 13 10.42 -29.98 30.04
N LEU A 14 9.18 -30.46 29.96
CA LEU A 14 8.36 -30.36 28.75
C LEU A 14 8.03 -28.89 28.42
N LEU A 15 7.69 -28.08 29.43
CA LEU A 15 7.45 -26.65 29.24
C LEU A 15 8.71 -25.94 28.70
N ALA A 16 9.88 -26.24 29.26
CA ALA A 16 11.15 -25.65 28.83
C ALA A 16 11.50 -26.03 27.38
N VAL A 17 11.24 -27.27 26.98
CA VAL A 17 11.41 -27.72 25.59
C VAL A 17 10.43 -27.02 24.65
N VAL A 18 9.17 -26.86 25.04
CA VAL A 18 8.16 -26.15 24.23
C VAL A 18 8.52 -24.68 24.06
N VAL A 19 8.91 -23.99 25.14
CA VAL A 19 9.36 -22.59 25.08
C VAL A 19 10.61 -22.48 24.20
N GLY A 20 11.58 -23.39 24.37
CA GLY A 20 12.79 -23.42 23.55
C GLY A 20 12.51 -23.66 22.07
N LEU A 21 11.50 -24.48 21.72
CA LEU A 21 11.09 -24.70 20.33
C LEU A 21 10.39 -23.49 19.71
N VAL A 22 9.66 -22.70 20.50
CA VAL A 22 8.98 -21.49 20.04
C VAL A 22 9.97 -20.32 19.84
N ASP A 23 10.97 -20.18 20.70
CA ASP A 23 11.99 -19.11 20.62
C ASP A 23 13.19 -19.49 19.73
N TYR A 24 13.26 -20.73 19.24
CA TYR A 24 14.34 -21.16 18.36
C TYR A 24 14.27 -20.41 17.02
N PRO A 25 15.34 -19.71 16.59
CA PRO A 25 15.32 -18.84 15.40
C PRO A 25 15.10 -19.59 14.08
N SER A 26 15.19 -20.93 14.08
CA SER A 26 14.82 -21.80 12.95
C SER A 26 13.77 -22.84 13.36
N GLY A 27 12.96 -22.51 14.38
CA GLY A 27 11.89 -23.35 14.90
C GLY A 27 10.79 -23.58 13.87
N PRO A 28 9.83 -24.46 14.17
CA PRO A 28 8.64 -24.57 13.33
C PRO A 28 8.01 -23.18 13.23
N ASN A 29 7.78 -22.73 11.99
CA ASN A 29 7.21 -21.43 11.62
C ASN A 29 5.74 -21.29 12.09
N ILE A 30 5.50 -21.45 13.38
CA ILE A 30 4.20 -21.37 14.06
C ILE A 30 3.95 -19.89 14.32
N GLY A 31 3.49 -19.18 13.29
CA GLY A 31 3.15 -17.76 13.39
C GLY A 31 3.99 -16.83 12.51
N SER A 32 4.93 -17.35 11.70
CA SER A 32 5.57 -16.56 10.65
C SER A 32 4.61 -16.39 9.47
N GLY A 33 3.49 -15.71 9.68
CA GLY A 33 2.79 -15.10 8.56
C GLY A 33 3.80 -14.18 7.91
N GLU A 34 4.19 -14.46 6.67
CA GLU A 34 4.99 -13.53 5.89
C GLU A 34 4.26 -12.20 5.92
N VAL A 35 4.80 -11.22 6.67
CA VAL A 35 4.26 -9.87 6.65
C VAL A 35 4.56 -9.35 5.26
N LYS A 36 3.57 -9.42 4.38
CA LYS A 36 3.65 -8.81 3.05
C LYS A 36 3.69 -7.30 3.27
N VAL A 37 4.90 -6.76 3.33
CA VAL A 37 5.14 -5.32 3.35
C VAL A 37 4.96 -4.80 1.93
N HIS A 38 4.03 -3.88 1.74
CA HIS A 38 3.88 -3.18 0.48
C HIS A 38 4.97 -2.10 0.37
N LEU A 39 5.66 -2.10 -0.76
CA LEU A 39 6.79 -1.22 -1.02
C LEU A 39 6.31 -0.04 -1.87
N GLY A 40 6.56 1.19 -1.41
CA GLY A 40 6.25 2.42 -2.14
C GLY A 40 7.18 2.66 -3.34
N LEU A 41 6.96 3.77 -4.05
CA LEU A 41 7.70 4.14 -5.26
C LEU A 41 9.23 4.14 -5.04
N ASP A 42 9.70 4.67 -3.92
CA ASP A 42 11.14 4.76 -3.61
C ASP A 42 11.81 3.38 -3.43
N LEU A 43 11.05 2.36 -3.02
CA LEU A 43 11.57 1.02 -2.73
C LEU A 43 11.27 0.01 -3.83
N LYS A 44 10.12 0.13 -4.50
CA LYS A 44 9.65 -0.78 -5.56
C LYS A 44 9.96 -0.26 -6.96
N GLY A 45 10.26 1.03 -7.09
CA GLY A 45 10.25 1.73 -8.37
C GLY A 45 8.83 1.89 -8.91
N GLY A 46 8.71 2.49 -10.09
CA GLY A 46 7.43 2.78 -10.72
C GLY A 46 7.46 4.11 -11.47
N VAL A 47 6.30 4.77 -11.53
CA VAL A 47 6.14 6.04 -12.22
C VAL A 47 5.43 7.08 -11.36
N GLN A 48 5.84 8.33 -11.54
CA GLN A 48 5.13 9.50 -11.03
C GLN A 48 4.72 10.36 -12.22
N LEU A 49 3.43 10.63 -12.32
CA LEU A 49 2.82 11.41 -13.39
C LEU A 49 2.25 12.69 -12.78
N VAL A 50 2.61 13.84 -13.34
CA VAL A 50 2.15 15.15 -12.88
C VAL A 50 1.32 15.79 -13.98
N TYR A 51 0.03 15.95 -13.73
CA TYR A 51 -0.91 16.57 -14.64
C TYR A 51 -1.25 17.99 -14.19
N SER A 52 -1.50 18.87 -15.14
CA SER A 52 -2.09 20.19 -14.89
C SER A 52 -3.58 20.12 -15.18
N ALA A 53 -4.41 20.53 -14.24
CA ALA A 53 -5.86 20.60 -14.43
C ALA A 53 -6.22 21.97 -15.01
N ASP A 54 -6.86 21.95 -16.17
CA ASP A 54 -7.44 23.15 -16.78
C ASP A 54 -8.81 23.43 -16.16
N THR A 55 -8.88 24.45 -15.31
CA THR A 55 -10.12 24.89 -14.66
C THR A 55 -10.75 26.11 -15.32
N SER A 56 -10.30 26.51 -16.52
CA SER A 56 -10.80 27.72 -17.21
C SER A 56 -12.31 27.67 -17.52
N GLY A 57 -12.88 26.48 -17.66
CA GLY A 57 -14.31 26.25 -17.86
C GLY A 57 -15.14 25.99 -16.60
N VAL A 58 -14.51 25.98 -15.42
CA VAL A 58 -15.17 25.71 -14.13
C VAL A 58 -15.58 27.02 -13.47
N SER A 59 -16.73 27.03 -12.80
CA SER A 59 -17.20 28.23 -12.11
C SER A 59 -16.29 28.58 -10.92
N ALA A 60 -16.12 29.88 -10.65
CA ALA A 60 -15.26 30.34 -9.57
C ALA A 60 -15.81 29.84 -8.21
N GLY A 61 -15.01 29.03 -7.51
CA GLY A 61 -15.37 28.41 -6.24
C GLY A 61 -15.69 26.91 -6.33
N GLU A 62 -15.98 26.37 -7.52
CA GLU A 62 -16.21 24.93 -7.74
C GLU A 62 -14.96 24.18 -8.21
N GLU A 63 -13.85 24.90 -8.43
CA GLU A 63 -12.58 24.35 -8.91
C GLU A 63 -12.07 23.21 -8.02
N VAL A 64 -12.21 23.35 -6.70
CA VAL A 64 -11.78 22.35 -5.72
C VAL A 64 -12.56 21.06 -5.93
N ASP A 65 -13.89 21.15 -5.92
CA ASP A 65 -14.77 19.99 -6.07
C ASP A 65 -14.60 19.32 -7.43
N ALA A 66 -14.37 20.11 -8.50
CA ALA A 66 -14.08 19.59 -9.83
C ALA A 66 -12.77 18.79 -9.87
N VAL A 67 -11.69 19.35 -9.30
CA VAL A 67 -10.36 18.70 -9.28
C VAL A 67 -10.36 17.47 -8.37
N GLU A 68 -11.07 17.52 -7.24
CA GLU A 68 -11.27 16.37 -6.36
C GLU A 68 -12.10 15.27 -7.04
N GLY A 69 -13.13 15.63 -7.81
CA GLY A 69 -13.86 14.67 -8.64
C GLY A 69 -12.98 13.97 -9.67
N VAL A 70 -12.06 14.70 -10.31
CA VAL A 70 -11.06 14.12 -11.22
C VAL A 70 -10.13 13.17 -10.47
N ARG A 71 -9.66 13.54 -9.27
CA ARG A 71 -8.84 12.66 -8.41
C ARG A 71 -9.53 11.31 -8.20
N ASP A 72 -10.81 11.33 -7.81
CA ASP A 72 -11.57 10.11 -7.49
C ASP A 72 -11.77 9.20 -8.72
N VAL A 73 -11.97 9.80 -9.90
CA VAL A 73 -12.07 9.06 -11.17
C VAL A 73 -10.73 8.42 -11.52
N VAL A 74 -9.64 9.17 -11.41
CA VAL A 74 -8.29 8.67 -11.68
C VAL A 74 -7.95 7.52 -10.73
N GLU A 75 -8.17 7.70 -9.43
CA GLU A 75 -7.93 6.67 -8.40
C GLU A 75 -8.66 5.35 -8.72
N ARG A 76 -9.93 5.43 -9.13
CA ARG A 76 -10.71 4.24 -9.49
C ARG A 76 -10.14 3.50 -10.70
N ARG A 77 -9.64 4.24 -11.70
CA ARG A 77 -9.07 3.66 -12.93
C ARG A 77 -7.74 2.98 -12.66
N VAL A 78 -6.88 3.59 -11.86
CA VAL A 78 -5.59 2.98 -11.50
C VAL A 78 -5.77 1.77 -10.58
N ASN A 79 -6.80 1.76 -9.73
CA ASN A 79 -7.20 0.58 -8.98
C ASN A 79 -7.67 -0.55 -9.93
N ALA A 80 -8.46 -0.23 -10.96
CA ALA A 80 -8.90 -1.21 -11.97
C ALA A 80 -7.73 -1.71 -12.86
N PHE A 81 -6.70 -0.88 -13.04
CA PHE A 81 -5.47 -1.24 -13.76
C PHE A 81 -4.63 -2.29 -13.02
N GLY A 82 -4.94 -2.59 -11.75
CA GLY A 82 -4.24 -3.59 -10.95
C GLY A 82 -3.07 -3.02 -10.14
N VAL A 83 -2.98 -1.70 -9.98
CA VAL A 83 -2.03 -1.07 -9.07
C VAL A 83 -2.56 -1.27 -7.65
N SER A 84 -1.78 -1.94 -6.80
CA SER A 84 -2.26 -2.33 -5.48
C SER A 84 -2.38 -1.18 -4.48
N GLU A 85 -1.62 -0.10 -4.66
CA GLU A 85 -1.63 1.09 -3.78
C GLU A 85 -1.22 2.35 -4.58
N PRO A 86 -2.10 2.88 -5.44
CA PRO A 86 -1.83 4.13 -6.14
C PRO A 86 -2.01 5.33 -5.20
N VAL A 87 -1.11 6.30 -5.28
CA VAL A 87 -1.23 7.56 -4.54
C VAL A 87 -1.66 8.65 -5.51
N VAL A 88 -2.85 9.21 -5.29
CA VAL A 88 -3.41 10.28 -6.12
C VAL A 88 -3.62 11.52 -5.25
N GLN A 89 -2.93 12.61 -5.56
CA GLN A 89 -2.96 13.83 -4.77
C GLN A 89 -3.26 15.04 -5.64
N THR A 90 -4.06 15.95 -5.10
CA THR A 90 -4.34 17.26 -5.69
C THR A 90 -3.41 18.28 -5.05
N ASN A 91 -2.83 19.17 -5.86
CA ASN A 91 -1.95 20.23 -5.39
C ASN A 91 -2.32 21.55 -6.07
N LYS A 92 -2.49 22.61 -5.27
CA LYS A 92 -2.71 23.97 -5.79
C LYS A 92 -1.41 24.76 -5.73
N THR A 93 -0.87 25.13 -6.88
CA THR A 93 0.30 26.00 -6.99
C THR A 93 -0.15 27.36 -7.50
N ALA A 94 -0.22 28.36 -6.60
CA ALA A 94 -0.68 29.71 -6.92
C ALA A 94 -2.02 29.73 -7.69
N ASN A 95 -1.98 29.81 -9.03
CA ASN A 95 -3.14 29.84 -9.90
C ASN A 95 -3.45 28.52 -10.62
N ASP A 96 -2.58 27.51 -10.52
CA ASP A 96 -2.74 26.25 -11.24
C ASP A 96 -3.08 25.10 -10.29
N TRP A 97 -3.97 24.23 -10.76
CA TRP A 97 -4.27 22.96 -10.12
C TRP A 97 -3.43 21.86 -10.77
N ARG A 98 -2.84 21.00 -9.94
CA ARG A 98 -2.06 19.84 -10.36
C ARG A 98 -2.62 18.58 -9.76
N LEU A 99 -2.58 17.51 -10.53
CA LEU A 99 -2.88 16.16 -10.08
C LEU A 99 -1.61 15.33 -10.17
N ILE A 100 -1.15 14.83 -9.02
CA ILE A 100 0.04 14.00 -8.90
C ILE A 100 -0.44 12.56 -8.72
N VAL A 101 0.02 11.67 -9.59
CA VAL A 101 -0.34 10.25 -9.60
C VAL A 101 0.94 9.42 -9.48
N GLU A 102 1.05 8.64 -8.42
CA GLU A 102 2.19 7.75 -8.19
C GLU A 102 1.74 6.30 -8.24
N LEU A 103 2.39 5.52 -9.12
CA LEU A 103 2.05 4.12 -9.37
C LEU A 103 3.28 3.25 -9.11
N ALA A 104 3.31 2.61 -7.94
CA ALA A 104 4.41 1.73 -7.54
C ALA A 104 4.34 0.38 -8.26
N GLY A 105 5.48 -0.06 -8.82
CA GLY A 105 5.61 -1.34 -9.53
C GLY A 105 5.02 -1.37 -10.95
N VAL A 106 4.59 -0.23 -11.49
CA VAL A 106 4.22 -0.12 -12.91
C VAL A 106 5.47 0.00 -13.77
N THR A 107 5.55 -0.81 -14.82
CA THR A 107 6.66 -0.82 -15.79
C THR A 107 6.28 -0.26 -17.15
N ASP A 108 5.01 -0.41 -17.55
CA ASP A 108 4.47 0.15 -18.79
C ASP A 108 3.83 1.52 -18.52
N ILE A 109 4.59 2.57 -18.83
CA ILE A 109 4.20 3.96 -18.59
C ILE A 109 3.09 4.38 -19.57
N ASP A 110 3.21 3.97 -20.83
CA ASP A 110 2.29 4.37 -21.90
C ASP A 110 0.89 3.81 -21.63
N GLN A 111 0.80 2.56 -21.16
CA GLN A 111 -0.45 1.93 -20.77
C GLN A 111 -1.10 2.63 -19.56
N ALA A 112 -0.30 3.04 -18.58
CA ALA A 112 -0.79 3.81 -17.43
C ALA A 112 -1.31 5.19 -17.85
N ILE A 113 -0.58 5.90 -18.73
CA ILE A 113 -1.01 7.18 -19.29
C ILE A 113 -2.33 7.02 -20.06
N ALA A 114 -2.45 5.99 -20.90
CA ALA A 114 -3.67 5.73 -21.66
C ALA A 114 -4.86 5.49 -20.73
N THR A 115 -4.69 4.65 -19.71
CA THR A 115 -5.75 4.30 -18.75
C THR A 115 -6.21 5.50 -17.91
N ILE A 116 -5.28 6.37 -17.52
CA ILE A 116 -5.61 7.60 -16.77
C ILE A 116 -6.25 8.63 -17.70
N GLY A 117 -5.73 8.79 -18.92
CA GLY A 117 -6.07 9.84 -19.88
C GLY A 117 -7.36 9.65 -20.67
N GLU A 118 -8.00 8.48 -20.59
CA GLU A 118 -9.32 8.28 -21.19
C GLU A 118 -10.33 9.28 -20.62
N THR A 119 -10.91 10.17 -21.43
CA THR A 119 -12.02 11.02 -21.01
C THR A 119 -13.35 10.30 -21.32
N PRO A 120 -14.39 10.43 -20.48
CA PRO A 120 -15.73 9.91 -20.82
C PRO A 120 -16.30 10.51 -22.10
#